data_AF-A0A553ML85-F1
#
_entry.id   AF-A0A553ML85-F1
#
_cell.length_a   1.000
_cell.length_b   1.000
_cell.length_c   1.000
_cell.angle_alpha   90.00
_cell.angle_beta   90.00
_cell.angle_gamma   90.00
#
_symmetry.space_group_name_H-M   'P 1'
#
loop_
_entity.id
_entity.type
_entity.pdbx_description
1 polymer ?
#
loop_
_entity_poly.entity_id
_entity_poly.type
_entity_poly.pdbx_seq_one_letter_code
_entity_poly.pdbx_strand_id
1 'polypeptide(L)'
;MEPTTLQKAIAMAQKASQEDQAENYFEAMKSYQHAVKYFLHIIKREPQGKEGNQKIREKCKQYLDRVEEIRDYLDKMEKAIDLANKASQEDKAENYEEALRLYQHAVQYFLHVVKYEAQGDKAKQSIRAKCAEYLDRAEKLKEYLKKKEKAPAKPVKESQSSDKGNESDGEEDPEKKKFQNQLSGAIVMEKPNIKWNDVAGLEGAKEALKEAVILPIKFPHLFTGKKL
;
A
#
# COMPACT_ATOMS: atom_id res chain seq x y z
N MET A 1 -26.29 18.93 32.58
CA MET A 1 -26.26 17.47 32.88
C MET A 1 -25.12 16.86 32.08
N GLU A 2 -24.23 16.12 32.73
CA GLU A 2 -23.14 15.40 32.03
C GLU A 2 -23.71 14.34 31.09
N PRO A 3 -23.18 14.19 29.86
CA PRO A 3 -23.67 13.18 28.93
C PRO A 3 -23.40 11.76 29.45
N THR A 4 -24.38 10.87 29.27
CA THR A 4 -24.29 9.48 29.73
C THR A 4 -23.19 8.71 28.98
N THR A 5 -22.71 7.61 29.57
CA THR A 5 -21.71 6.73 28.93
C THR A 5 -22.13 6.30 27.52
N LEU A 6 -23.42 6.03 27.33
CA LEU A 6 -24.01 5.67 26.04
C LEU A 6 -24.00 6.84 25.04
N GLN A 7 -24.35 8.06 25.49
CA GLN A 7 -24.28 9.25 24.64
C GLN A 7 -22.84 9.54 24.19
N LYS A 8 -21.86 9.36 25.09
CA LYS A 8 -20.44 9.49 24.75
C LYS A 8 -20.00 8.45 23.71
N ALA A 9 -20.43 7.19 23.85
CA ALA A 9 -20.12 6.13 22.90
C ALA A 9 -20.70 6.41 21.50
N ILE A 10 -21.94 6.86 21.43
CA ILE A 10 -22.63 7.21 20.18
C ILE A 10 -21.96 8.42 19.52
N ALA A 11 -21.67 9.48 20.28
CA ALA A 11 -20.99 10.66 19.76
C ALA A 11 -19.61 10.32 19.17
N MET A 12 -18.84 9.46 19.84
CA MET A 12 -17.56 8.97 19.32
C MET A 12 -17.72 8.16 18.03
N ALA A 13 -18.74 7.31 17.94
CA ALA A 13 -19.00 6.53 16.72
C ALA A 13 -19.44 7.41 15.54
N GLN A 14 -20.28 8.42 15.80
CA GLN A 14 -20.68 9.40 14.78
C GLN A 14 -19.48 10.20 14.29
N LYS A 15 -18.63 10.67 15.22
CA LYS A 15 -17.36 11.33 14.88
C LYS A 15 -16.46 10.43 14.03
N ALA A 16 -16.29 9.17 14.42
CA ALA A 16 -15.49 8.21 13.64
C ALA A 16 -16.01 8.06 12.22
N SER A 17 -17.33 7.95 12.04
CA SER A 17 -17.95 7.85 10.72
C SER A 17 -17.78 9.12 9.89
N GLN A 18 -17.81 10.31 10.51
CA GLN A 18 -17.54 11.57 9.81
C GLN A 18 -16.08 11.68 9.38
N GLU A 19 -15.14 11.28 10.24
CA GLU A 19 -13.70 11.25 9.94
C GLU A 19 -13.41 10.26 8.81
N ASP A 20 -14.05 9.10 8.80
CA ASP A 20 -13.93 8.07 7.75
C ASP A 20 -14.43 8.60 6.39
N GLN A 21 -15.61 9.23 6.38
CA GLN A 21 -16.15 9.88 5.18
C GLN A 21 -15.30 11.05 4.69
N ALA A 22 -14.62 11.75 5.60
CA ALA A 22 -13.68 12.81 5.28
C ALA A 22 -12.29 12.29 4.87
N GLU A 23 -12.09 10.97 4.77
CA GLU A 23 -10.82 10.31 4.46
C GLU A 23 -9.71 10.58 5.49
N ASN A 24 -10.07 11.04 6.70
CA ASN A 24 -9.17 11.19 7.84
C ASN A 24 -9.01 9.85 8.55
N TYR A 25 -8.45 8.88 7.83
CA TYR A 25 -8.42 7.47 8.19
C TYR A 25 -7.74 7.19 9.54
N PHE A 26 -6.67 7.91 9.87
CA PHE A 26 -5.94 7.72 11.11
C PHE A 26 -6.77 8.15 12.34
N GLU A 27 -7.42 9.30 12.25
CA GLU A 27 -8.35 9.81 13.25
C GLU A 27 -9.59 8.91 13.35
N ALA A 28 -10.17 8.51 12.22
CA ALA A 28 -11.30 7.61 12.15
C ALA A 28 -11.03 6.28 12.88
N MET A 29 -9.88 5.65 12.61
CA MET A 29 -9.48 4.41 13.28
C MET A 29 -9.40 4.58 14.80
N LYS A 30 -8.77 5.66 15.28
CA LYS A 30 -8.69 5.96 16.72
C LYS A 30 -10.08 6.18 17.32
N SER A 31 -10.93 6.93 16.63
CA SER A 31 -12.30 7.21 17.08
C SER A 31 -13.17 5.95 17.13
N TYR A 32 -13.07 5.06 16.13
CA TYR A 32 -13.75 3.76 16.14
C TYR A 32 -13.27 2.88 17.30
N GLN A 33 -11.97 2.79 17.54
CA GLN A 33 -11.41 2.03 18.67
C GLN A 33 -11.88 2.59 20.02
N HIS A 34 -11.92 3.91 20.17
CA HIS A 34 -12.49 4.53 21.37
C HIS A 34 -13.97 4.25 21.53
N ALA A 35 -14.77 4.34 20.46
CA ALA A 35 -16.19 3.98 20.49
C ALA A 35 -16.39 2.54 20.95
N VAL A 36 -15.64 1.58 20.38
CA VAL A 36 -15.65 0.16 20.80
C VAL A 36 -15.31 0.02 22.28
N LYS A 37 -14.28 0.71 22.77
CA LYS A 37 -13.90 0.69 24.19
C LYS A 37 -15.03 1.17 25.10
N TYR A 38 -15.73 2.25 24.73
CA TYR A 38 -16.89 2.74 25.50
C TYR A 38 -18.06 1.76 25.45
N PHE A 39 -18.38 1.20 24.29
CA PHE A 39 -19.44 0.20 24.14
C PHE A 39 -19.17 -1.07 24.98
N LEU A 40 -17.94 -1.55 25.01
CA LEU A 40 -17.54 -2.68 25.86
C LEU A 40 -17.60 -2.32 27.36
N HIS A 41 -17.33 -1.06 27.72
CA HIS A 41 -17.51 -0.59 29.10
C HIS A 41 -18.99 -0.61 29.51
N ILE A 42 -19.90 -0.17 28.64
CA ILE A 42 -21.36 -0.20 28.88
C ILE A 42 -21.83 -1.63 29.12
N ILE A 43 -21.43 -2.59 28.27
CA ILE A 43 -21.81 -4.01 28.47
C ILE A 43 -21.38 -4.53 29.85
N LYS A 44 -20.24 -4.07 30.38
CA LYS A 44 -19.69 -4.51 31.67
C LYS A 44 -20.31 -3.81 32.88
N ARG A 45 -20.63 -2.52 32.77
CA ARG A 45 -21.04 -1.67 33.92
C ARG A 45 -22.52 -1.35 33.94
N GLU A 46 -23.14 -1.22 32.77
CA GLU A 46 -24.53 -0.80 32.59
C GLU A 46 -25.21 -1.72 31.54
N PRO A 47 -25.43 -3.02 31.85
CA PRO A 47 -25.93 -3.99 30.88
C PRO A 47 -27.30 -3.58 30.33
N GLN A 48 -27.46 -3.59 29.01
CA GLN A 48 -28.69 -3.16 28.32
C GLN A 48 -29.66 -4.33 28.06
N GLY A 49 -29.66 -5.34 28.93
CA GLY A 49 -30.33 -6.62 28.69
C GLY A 49 -29.65 -7.46 27.58
N LYS A 50 -30.16 -8.69 27.35
CA LYS A 50 -29.56 -9.62 26.39
C LYS A 50 -29.55 -9.05 24.96
N GLU A 51 -30.69 -8.52 24.51
CA GLU A 51 -30.85 -7.99 23.16
C GLU A 51 -30.03 -6.71 22.94
N GLY A 52 -30.05 -5.77 23.91
CA GLY A 52 -29.27 -4.54 23.83
C GLY A 52 -27.76 -4.81 23.82
N ASN A 53 -27.28 -5.70 24.69
CA ASN A 53 -25.87 -6.10 24.69
C ASN A 53 -25.46 -6.81 23.39
N GLN A 54 -26.35 -7.61 22.79
CA GLN A 54 -26.08 -8.24 21.50
C GLN A 54 -25.92 -7.20 20.39
N LYS A 55 -26.82 -6.21 20.32
CA LYS A 55 -26.72 -5.10 19.35
C LYS A 55 -25.42 -4.31 19.52
N ILE A 56 -25.00 -4.06 20.76
CA ILE A 56 -23.73 -3.37 21.04
C ILE A 56 -22.54 -4.21 20.55
N ARG A 57 -22.54 -5.53 20.80
CA ARG A 57 -21.47 -6.43 20.32
C ARG A 57 -21.38 -6.45 18.80
N GLU A 58 -22.52 -6.52 18.11
CA GLU A 58 -22.59 -6.47 16.66
C GLU A 58 -22.01 -5.16 16.11
N LYS A 59 -22.36 -4.03 16.73
CA LYS A 59 -21.79 -2.73 16.36
C LYS A 59 -20.29 -2.65 16.61
N CYS A 60 -19.82 -3.16 17.75
CA CYS A 60 -18.38 -3.22 18.01
C CYS A 60 -17.65 -4.04 16.93
N LYS A 61 -18.22 -5.18 16.51
CA LYS A 61 -17.66 -6.01 15.45
C LYS A 61 -17.57 -5.22 14.14
N GLN A 62 -18.66 -4.58 13.70
CA GLN A 62 -18.67 -3.74 12.50
C GLN A 62 -17.58 -2.64 12.53
N TYR A 63 -17.37 -1.99 13.67
CA TYR A 63 -16.32 -0.97 13.80
C TYR A 63 -14.92 -1.56 13.76
N LEU A 64 -14.70 -2.74 14.36
CA LEU A 64 -13.39 -3.41 14.29
C LEU A 64 -13.08 -3.90 12.87
N ASP A 65 -14.06 -4.50 12.19
CA ASP A 65 -13.93 -4.91 10.79
C ASP A 65 -13.55 -3.70 9.91
N ARG A 66 -14.23 -2.55 10.11
CA ARG A 66 -13.90 -1.31 9.40
C ARG A 66 -12.50 -0.78 9.72
N VAL A 67 -12.04 -0.89 10.97
CA VAL A 67 -10.68 -0.50 11.38
C VAL A 67 -9.63 -1.38 10.71
N GLU A 68 -9.90 -2.68 10.54
CA GLU A 68 -9.01 -3.60 9.82
C GLU A 68 -8.94 -3.26 8.33
N GLU A 69 -10.08 -2.97 7.69
CA GLU A 69 -10.11 -2.49 6.30
C GLU A 69 -9.29 -1.21 6.10
N ILE A 70 -9.47 -0.21 6.98
CA ILE A 70 -8.73 1.05 6.89
C ILE A 70 -7.23 0.80 7.10
N ARG A 71 -6.86 -0.09 8.04
CA ARG A 71 -5.45 -0.45 8.25
C ARG A 71 -4.84 -1.08 7.01
N ASP A 72 -5.51 -2.06 6.41
CA ASP A 72 -5.02 -2.75 5.22
C ASP A 72 -4.83 -1.79 4.04
N TYR A 73 -5.77 -0.84 3.86
CA TYR A 73 -5.63 0.26 2.90
C TYR A 73 -4.38 1.11 3.15
N LEU A 74 -4.16 1.54 4.40
CA LEU A 74 -2.99 2.37 4.76
C LEU A 74 -1.68 1.62 4.55
N ASP A 75 -1.59 0.35 4.96
CA ASP A 75 -0.39 -0.48 4.80
C ASP A 75 -0.02 -0.67 3.32
N LYS A 76 -1.01 -0.86 2.45
CA LYS A 76 -0.78 -1.01 1.00
C LYS A 76 -0.41 0.32 0.35
N MET A 77 -1.02 1.41 0.78
CA MET A 77 -0.68 2.74 0.31
C MET A 77 0.74 3.15 0.73
N GLU A 78 1.14 2.86 1.96
CA GLU A 78 2.49 3.11 2.48
C GLU A 78 3.54 2.34 1.69
N LYS A 79 3.31 1.04 1.43
CA LYS A 79 4.20 0.24 0.57
C LYS A 79 4.37 0.83 -0.83
N ALA A 80 3.30 1.35 -1.42
CA ALA A 80 3.36 1.99 -2.74
C ALA A 80 4.23 3.26 -2.71
N ILE A 81 4.08 4.07 -1.66
CA ILE A 81 4.86 5.30 -1.44
C ILE A 81 6.33 4.97 -1.21
N ASP A 82 6.65 3.97 -0.40
CA ASP A 82 8.02 3.55 -0.13
C ASP A 82 8.73 3.09 -1.40
N LEU A 83 8.05 2.29 -2.22
CA LEU A 83 8.57 1.86 -3.52
C LEU A 83 8.81 3.06 -4.46
N ALA A 84 7.90 4.02 -4.52
CA ALA A 84 8.05 5.22 -5.36
C ALA A 84 9.19 6.14 -4.88
N ASN A 85 9.35 6.27 -3.55
CA ASN A 85 10.45 7.02 -2.95
C ASN A 85 11.78 6.35 -3.25
N LYS A 86 11.87 5.03 -3.09
CA LYS A 86 13.06 4.26 -3.46
C LYS A 86 13.37 4.37 -4.94
N ALA A 87 12.36 4.26 -5.82
CA ALA A 87 12.53 4.45 -7.25
C ALA A 87 13.15 5.82 -7.58
N SER A 88 12.66 6.87 -6.92
CA SER A 88 13.16 8.24 -7.11
C SER A 88 14.59 8.44 -6.57
N GLN A 89 15.00 7.68 -5.55
CA GLN A 89 16.38 7.68 -5.06
C GLN A 89 17.33 6.98 -6.03
N GLU A 90 16.94 5.80 -6.52
CA GLU A 90 17.73 5.05 -7.52
C GLU A 90 17.84 5.82 -8.84
N ASP A 91 16.77 6.52 -9.25
CA ASP A 91 16.77 7.38 -10.43
C ASP A 91 17.79 8.52 -10.30
N LYS A 92 17.83 9.18 -9.13
CA LYS A 92 18.85 10.21 -8.83
C LYS A 92 20.26 9.65 -8.73
N ALA A 93 20.39 8.38 -8.34
CA ALA A 93 21.67 7.66 -8.31
C ALA A 93 22.09 7.12 -9.68
N GLU A 94 21.32 7.40 -10.74
CA GLU A 94 21.52 6.90 -12.11
C GLU A 94 21.43 5.37 -12.24
N ASN A 95 20.89 4.69 -11.24
CA ASN A 95 20.58 3.26 -11.24
C ASN A 95 19.25 3.02 -11.99
N TYR A 96 19.24 3.39 -13.27
CA TYR A 96 18.01 3.50 -14.06
C TYR A 96 17.24 2.19 -14.27
N GLU A 97 17.92 1.05 -14.29
CA GLU A 97 17.29 -0.28 -14.38
C GLU A 97 16.46 -0.60 -13.13
N GLU A 98 17.03 -0.38 -11.95
CA GLU A 98 16.34 -0.61 -10.68
C GLU A 98 15.27 0.45 -10.44
N ALA A 99 15.53 1.72 -10.79
CA ALA A 99 14.53 2.78 -10.74
C ALA A 99 13.29 2.45 -11.59
N LEU A 100 13.50 1.96 -12.82
CA LEU A 100 12.43 1.53 -13.72
C LEU A 100 11.59 0.41 -13.08
N ARG A 101 12.23 -0.63 -12.54
CA ARG A 101 11.56 -1.76 -11.88
C ARG A 101 10.74 -1.29 -10.67
N LEU A 102 11.30 -0.41 -9.84
CA LEU A 102 10.64 0.12 -8.65
C LEU A 102 9.45 1.04 -9.00
N TYR A 103 9.56 1.89 -10.02
CA TYR A 103 8.45 2.71 -10.49
C TYR A 103 7.27 1.85 -10.98
N GLN A 104 7.55 0.81 -11.78
CA GLN A 104 6.52 -0.13 -12.23
C GLN A 104 5.82 -0.83 -11.06
N HIS A 105 6.60 -1.26 -10.06
CA HIS A 105 6.06 -1.93 -8.89
C HIS A 105 5.22 -0.99 -8.02
N ALA A 106 5.67 0.25 -7.80
CA ALA A 106 4.90 1.27 -7.09
C ALA A 106 3.55 1.53 -7.76
N VAL A 107 3.53 1.69 -9.09
CA VAL A 107 2.31 1.90 -9.87
C VAL A 107 1.35 0.71 -9.72
N GLN A 108 1.86 -0.53 -9.72
CA GLN A 108 1.01 -1.72 -9.51
C GLN A 108 0.29 -1.68 -8.15
N TYR A 109 0.99 -1.33 -7.07
CA TYR A 109 0.36 -1.19 -5.75
C TYR A 109 -0.67 -0.06 -5.72
N PHE A 110 -0.34 1.11 -6.28
CA PHE A 110 -1.29 2.23 -6.35
C PHE A 110 -2.54 1.88 -7.14
N LEU A 111 -2.42 1.13 -8.25
CA LEU A 111 -3.58 0.66 -9.02
C LEU A 111 -4.43 -0.35 -8.24
N HIS A 112 -3.79 -1.24 -7.46
CA HIS A 112 -4.50 -2.16 -6.57
C HIS A 112 -5.34 -1.39 -5.53
N VAL A 113 -4.73 -0.40 -4.87
CA VAL A 113 -5.42 0.47 -3.91
C VAL A 113 -6.60 1.20 -4.56
N VAL A 114 -6.42 1.76 -5.76
CA VAL A 114 -7.50 2.46 -6.50
C VAL A 114 -8.64 1.52 -6.89
N LYS A 115 -8.35 0.27 -7.25
CA LYS A 115 -9.34 -0.70 -7.71
C LYS A 115 -10.17 -1.29 -6.56
N TYR A 116 -9.55 -1.55 -5.41
CA TYR A 116 -10.15 -2.39 -4.38
C TYR A 116 -10.42 -1.69 -3.04
N GLU A 117 -9.72 -0.61 -2.71
CA GLU A 117 -9.68 -0.13 -1.31
C GLU A 117 -10.00 1.36 -1.16
N ALA A 118 -9.67 2.18 -2.17
CA ALA A 118 -9.98 3.61 -2.15
C ALA A 118 -11.50 3.84 -2.20
N GLN A 119 -12.03 4.58 -1.22
CA GLN A 119 -13.47 4.81 -1.10
C GLN A 119 -13.94 6.09 -1.82
N GLY A 120 -13.09 7.13 -1.92
CA GLY A 120 -13.46 8.42 -2.53
C GLY A 120 -12.84 8.72 -3.89
N ASP A 121 -13.59 9.45 -4.73
CA ASP A 121 -13.17 9.81 -6.09
C ASP A 121 -11.96 10.75 -6.10
N LYS A 122 -11.84 11.62 -5.09
CA LYS A 122 -10.71 12.54 -4.95
C LYS A 122 -9.40 11.80 -4.65
N ALA A 123 -9.42 10.85 -3.70
CA ALA A 123 -8.27 9.98 -3.43
C ALA A 123 -7.88 9.18 -4.67
N LYS A 124 -8.86 8.54 -5.34
CA LYS A 124 -8.61 7.78 -6.57
C LYS A 124 -7.99 8.64 -7.66
N GLN A 125 -8.49 9.86 -7.87
CA GLN A 125 -7.95 10.78 -8.87
C GLN A 125 -6.51 11.19 -8.55
N SER A 126 -6.23 11.48 -7.28
CA SER A 126 -4.89 11.88 -6.82
C SER A 126 -3.88 10.74 -7.01
N ILE A 127 -4.28 9.50 -6.68
CA ILE A 127 -3.44 8.32 -6.89
C ILE A 127 -3.22 8.06 -8.39
N ARG A 128 -4.26 8.18 -9.22
CA ARG A 128 -4.12 8.02 -10.69
C ARG A 128 -3.18 9.06 -11.30
N ALA A 129 -3.26 10.31 -10.86
CA ALA A 129 -2.35 11.36 -11.31
C ALA A 129 -0.89 11.00 -10.98
N LYS A 130 -0.63 10.51 -9.77
CA LYS A 130 0.72 10.04 -9.39
C LYS A 130 1.17 8.82 -10.19
N CYS A 131 0.29 7.87 -10.47
CA CYS A 131 0.60 6.76 -11.36
C CYS A 131 1.02 7.24 -12.74
N ALA A 132 0.32 8.23 -13.30
CA ALA A 132 0.66 8.79 -14.61
C ALA A 132 2.06 9.44 -14.60
N GLU A 133 2.38 10.23 -13.57
CA GLU A 133 3.72 10.84 -13.41
C GLU A 133 4.83 9.77 -13.36
N TYR A 134 4.64 8.70 -12.57
CA TYR A 134 5.64 7.63 -12.45
C TYR A 134 5.77 6.81 -13.73
N LEU A 135 4.67 6.58 -14.44
CA LEU A 135 4.69 5.90 -15.74
C LEU A 135 5.43 6.73 -16.79
N ASP A 136 5.19 8.04 -16.86
CA ASP A 136 5.89 8.93 -17.79
C ASP A 136 7.40 8.94 -17.53
N ARG A 137 7.83 8.92 -16.25
CA ARG A 137 9.27 8.80 -15.93
C ARG A 137 9.81 7.42 -16.31
N ALA A 138 9.09 6.36 -16.00
CA ALA A 138 9.47 4.99 -16.35
C ALA A 138 9.63 4.80 -17.88
N GLU A 139 8.73 5.37 -18.69
CA GLU A 139 8.84 5.34 -20.16
C GLU A 139 10.14 6.02 -20.64
N LYS A 140 10.45 7.21 -20.12
CA LYS A 140 11.71 7.92 -20.45
C LYS A 140 12.96 7.12 -20.07
N LEU A 141 12.95 6.48 -18.89
CA LEU A 141 14.04 5.62 -18.44
C LEU A 141 14.22 4.41 -19.38
N LYS A 142 13.11 3.77 -19.77
CA LYS A 142 13.12 2.64 -20.70
C LYS A 142 13.71 3.04 -22.06
N GLU A 143 13.34 4.19 -22.60
CA GLU A 143 13.92 4.70 -23.84
C GLU A 143 15.43 4.98 -23.72
N TYR A 144 15.86 5.58 -22.61
CA TYR A 144 17.28 5.85 -22.35
C TYR A 144 18.09 4.56 -22.30
N LEU A 145 17.59 3.54 -21.59
CA LEU A 145 18.23 2.22 -21.52
C LEU A 145 18.30 1.56 -22.90
N LYS A 146 17.21 1.57 -23.68
CA LYS A 146 17.16 1.04 -25.05
C LYS A 146 18.15 1.75 -26.00
N LYS A 147 18.35 3.06 -25.84
CA LYS A 147 19.36 3.84 -26.60
C LYS A 147 20.79 3.48 -26.17
N LYS A 148 21.02 3.25 -24.88
CA LYS A 148 22.32 2.82 -24.32
C LYS A 148 22.72 1.42 -24.81
N GLU A 149 21.78 0.48 -24.92
CA GLU A 149 22.02 -0.86 -25.45
C GLU A 149 22.29 -0.91 -26.97
N LYS A 150 21.67 0.01 -27.73
CA LYS A 150 21.87 0.12 -29.19
C LYS A 150 23.10 0.93 -29.58
N ALA A 151 23.76 1.59 -28.64
CA ALA A 151 25.06 2.20 -28.90
C ALA A 151 26.10 1.09 -29.08
N PRO A 152 26.74 0.95 -30.26
CA PRO A 152 27.77 -0.06 -30.45
C PRO A 152 28.89 0.19 -29.45
N ALA A 153 29.30 -0.85 -28.71
CA ALA A 153 30.50 -0.83 -27.89
C ALA A 153 31.70 -0.44 -28.78
N LYS A 154 32.06 0.84 -28.79
CA LYS A 154 33.28 1.31 -29.43
C LYS A 154 34.38 1.43 -28.37
N PRO A 155 35.57 0.86 -28.63
CA PRO A 155 36.72 1.02 -27.75
C PRO A 155 37.13 2.50 -27.71
N VAL A 156 37.52 2.95 -26.51
CA VAL A 156 37.96 4.33 -26.24
C VAL A 156 39.10 4.70 -27.19
N LYS A 157 38.85 5.67 -28.09
CA LYS A 157 39.89 6.56 -28.61
C LYS A 157 39.30 7.96 -28.84
N GLU A 158 40.08 8.93 -28.41
CA GLU A 158 39.76 10.34 -28.17
C GLU A 158 39.23 11.15 -29.37
N SER A 159 38.50 12.22 -28.98
CA SER A 159 38.46 13.57 -29.55
C SER A 159 37.44 13.97 -30.62
N GLN A 160 36.69 15.00 -30.23
CA GLN A 160 36.22 16.21 -30.95
C GLN A 160 35.01 16.18 -31.91
N SER A 161 33.97 16.91 -31.44
CA SER A 161 33.11 17.90 -32.12
C SER A 161 32.29 17.53 -33.37
N SER A 162 30.96 17.71 -33.28
CA SER A 162 30.18 18.76 -33.99
C SER A 162 28.69 18.37 -34.18
N ASP A 163 27.85 19.24 -33.64
CA ASP A 163 26.57 19.81 -34.14
C ASP A 163 25.63 19.04 -35.10
N LYS A 164 24.32 19.35 -34.92
CA LYS A 164 23.22 19.44 -35.91
C LYS A 164 22.06 18.42 -35.82
N GLY A 165 21.03 18.80 -35.05
CA GLY A 165 19.70 19.21 -35.54
C GLY A 165 18.69 18.22 -36.16
N ASN A 166 17.49 18.22 -35.57
CA ASN A 166 16.14 17.80 -36.05
C ASN A 166 15.92 16.30 -36.36
N GLU A 167 14.73 15.71 -36.15
CA GLU A 167 13.37 16.25 -36.14
C GLU A 167 12.43 15.31 -35.38
N SER A 168 11.31 15.86 -34.93
CA SER A 168 10.17 15.18 -34.30
C SER A 168 9.51 14.21 -35.27
N ASP A 169 9.08 13.03 -34.80
CA ASP A 169 7.91 12.38 -35.39
C ASP A 169 7.05 11.72 -34.32
N GLY A 170 5.80 12.18 -34.28
CA GLY A 170 4.79 11.79 -33.32
C GLY A 170 4.06 10.55 -33.83
N GLU A 171 4.61 9.39 -33.58
CA GLU A 171 3.82 8.16 -33.52
C GLU A 171 3.54 7.86 -32.05
N GLU A 172 2.28 7.90 -31.64
CA GLU A 172 1.86 7.27 -30.38
C GLU A 172 2.24 5.79 -30.46
N ASP A 173 3.36 5.44 -29.84
CA ASP A 173 3.97 4.11 -29.90
C ASP A 173 2.90 3.04 -29.62
N PRO A 174 2.65 2.11 -30.55
CA PRO A 174 1.76 0.97 -30.29
C PRO A 174 2.23 0.15 -29.08
N GLU A 175 3.51 0.23 -28.68
CA GLU A 175 3.99 -0.31 -27.39
C GLU A 175 3.45 0.47 -26.18
N LYS A 176 3.25 1.79 -26.27
CA LYS A 176 2.63 2.62 -25.21
C LYS A 176 1.16 2.23 -24.98
N LYS A 177 0.39 2.10 -26.06
CA LYS A 177 -1.00 1.60 -26.01
C LYS A 177 -1.06 0.12 -25.63
N LYS A 178 -0.12 -0.72 -26.07
CA LYS A 178 -0.04 -2.12 -25.64
C LYS A 178 0.38 -2.25 -24.19
N PHE A 179 1.25 -1.40 -23.65
CA PHE A 179 1.64 -1.43 -22.25
C PHE A 179 0.50 -0.92 -21.37
N GLN A 180 -0.19 0.17 -21.76
CA GLN A 180 -1.41 0.62 -21.10
C GLN A 180 -2.56 -0.41 -21.20
N ASN A 181 -2.72 -1.09 -22.34
CA ASN A 181 -3.73 -2.14 -22.51
C ASN A 181 -3.33 -3.47 -21.87
N GLN A 182 -2.05 -3.81 -21.78
CA GLN A 182 -1.53 -4.95 -21.01
C GLN A 182 -1.59 -4.66 -19.52
N LEU A 183 -1.45 -3.41 -19.07
CA LEU A 183 -1.70 -3.02 -17.69
C LEU A 183 -3.20 -3.06 -17.39
N SER A 184 -4.04 -2.56 -18.31
CA SER A 184 -5.50 -2.66 -18.23
C SER A 184 -6.02 -4.10 -18.35
N GLY A 185 -5.24 -4.99 -19.00
CA GLY A 185 -5.53 -6.40 -19.23
C GLY A 185 -4.87 -7.36 -18.23
N ALA A 186 -3.75 -7.00 -17.60
CA ALA A 186 -3.16 -7.69 -16.45
C ALA A 186 -3.94 -7.42 -15.15
N ILE A 187 -4.90 -6.51 -15.23
CA ILE A 187 -6.05 -6.39 -14.33
C ILE A 187 -7.06 -7.56 -14.55
N VAL A 188 -6.73 -8.57 -15.37
CA VAL A 188 -7.19 -9.97 -15.21
C VAL A 188 -6.20 -10.66 -14.27
N MET A 189 -6.50 -10.61 -12.97
CA MET A 189 -6.95 -11.78 -12.23
C MET A 189 -6.01 -12.98 -12.37
N GLU A 190 -4.96 -13.00 -11.57
CA GLU A 190 -4.64 -14.18 -10.77
C GLU A 190 -3.78 -13.75 -9.58
N LYS A 191 -4.26 -14.07 -8.38
CA LYS A 191 -3.57 -13.97 -7.09
C LYS A 191 -2.10 -14.39 -7.30
N PRO A 192 -1.08 -13.53 -7.07
CA PRO A 192 0.29 -13.96 -7.29
C PRO A 192 0.63 -14.98 -6.21
N ASN A 193 0.50 -16.26 -6.57
CA ASN A 193 0.93 -17.40 -5.79
C ASN A 193 2.46 -17.50 -5.90
N ILE A 194 3.16 -16.48 -5.40
CA ILE A 194 4.61 -16.55 -5.23
C ILE A 194 4.87 -17.51 -4.08
N LYS A 195 5.50 -18.63 -4.40
CA LYS A 195 5.84 -19.66 -3.41
C LYS A 195 7.21 -19.35 -2.85
N TRP A 196 7.41 -19.74 -1.60
CA TRP A 196 8.64 -19.51 -0.84
C TRP A 196 9.94 -20.01 -1.51
N ASN A 197 9.81 -20.86 -2.54
CA ASN A 197 10.90 -21.42 -3.33
C ASN A 197 11.50 -20.43 -4.35
N ASP A 198 10.87 -19.27 -4.59
CA ASP A 198 11.33 -18.30 -5.60
C ASP A 198 12.38 -17.29 -5.06
N VAL A 199 12.81 -17.43 -3.80
CA VAL A 199 13.84 -16.59 -3.16
C VAL A 199 15.02 -17.47 -2.78
N ALA A 200 16.05 -17.52 -3.63
CA ALA A 200 17.26 -18.29 -3.36
C ALA A 200 18.20 -17.59 -2.37
N GLY A 201 18.73 -18.34 -1.39
CA GLY A 201 19.88 -17.95 -0.57
C GLY A 201 19.59 -17.42 0.83
N LEU A 202 18.37 -17.62 1.37
CA LEU A 202 17.95 -17.05 2.68
C LEU A 202 17.17 -18.04 3.56
N GLU A 203 17.31 -19.34 3.34
CA GLU A 203 16.59 -20.40 4.06
C GLU A 203 16.79 -20.34 5.58
N GLY A 204 18.01 -20.11 6.07
CA GLY A 204 18.30 -20.03 7.51
C GLY A 204 17.65 -18.81 8.21
N ALA A 205 17.56 -17.66 7.52
CA ALA A 205 16.93 -16.47 8.08
C ALA A 205 15.40 -16.57 8.08
N LYS A 206 14.82 -17.25 7.08
CA LYS A 206 13.37 -17.50 6.98
C LYS A 206 12.87 -18.46 8.07
N GLU A 207 13.65 -19.50 8.41
CA GLU A 207 13.30 -20.42 9.51
C GLU A 207 13.43 -19.75 10.87
N ALA A 208 14.51 -19.00 11.12
CA ALA A 208 14.71 -18.28 12.38
C ALA A 208 13.59 -17.25 12.66
N LEU A 209 13.14 -16.51 11.63
CA LEU A 209 12.03 -15.56 11.77
C LEU A 209 10.67 -16.24 11.94
N LYS A 210 10.43 -17.37 11.26
CA LYS A 210 9.19 -18.14 11.45
C LYS A 210 9.12 -18.74 12.84
N GLU A 211 10.22 -19.29 13.34
CA GLU A 211 10.27 -19.84 14.70
C GLU A 211 10.16 -18.76 15.77
N ALA A 212 10.91 -17.66 15.66
CA ALA A 212 10.89 -16.58 16.66
C ALA A 212 9.53 -15.87 16.78
N VAL A 213 8.72 -15.84 15.71
CA VAL A 213 7.40 -15.17 15.71
C VAL A 213 6.26 -16.14 16.03
N ILE A 214 6.38 -17.42 15.65
CA ILE A 214 5.31 -18.42 15.85
C ILE A 214 5.44 -19.14 17.21
N LEU A 215 6.64 -19.43 17.71
CA LEU A 215 6.83 -20.16 18.97
C LEU A 215 6.23 -19.46 20.21
N PRO A 216 6.37 -18.13 20.38
CA PRO A 216 5.75 -17.43 21.52
C PRO A 216 4.22 -17.51 21.51
N ILE A 217 3.62 -17.67 20.33
CA ILE A 217 2.17 -17.74 20.13
C ILE A 217 1.67 -19.19 20.26
N LYS A 218 2.46 -20.17 19.79
CA LYS A 218 2.06 -21.59 19.71
C LYS A 218 2.37 -22.39 20.97
N PHE A 219 3.37 -21.98 21.77
CA PHE A 219 3.69 -22.57 23.08
C PHE A 219 3.92 -21.49 24.15
N PRO A 220 2.86 -20.72 24.54
CA PRO A 220 3.00 -19.60 25.47
C PRO A 220 3.60 -20.01 26.82
N HIS A 221 3.37 -21.25 27.24
CA HIS A 221 3.80 -21.84 28.52
C HIS A 221 5.31 -22.11 28.59
N LEU A 222 6.01 -22.19 27.45
CA LEU A 222 7.47 -22.41 27.41
C LEU A 222 8.27 -21.12 27.64
N PHE A 223 7.60 -19.96 27.54
CA PHE A 223 8.20 -18.62 27.65
C PHE A 223 7.75 -17.84 28.90
N THR A 224 7.00 -18.47 29.81
CA THR A 224 6.71 -17.91 31.14
C THR A 224 7.85 -18.22 32.11
N GLY A 225 9.06 -17.74 31.80
CA GLY A 225 10.20 -17.75 32.70
C GLY A 225 10.22 -16.48 33.55
N LYS A 226 10.07 -16.64 34.86
CA LYS A 226 10.10 -15.57 35.88
C LYS A 226 11.34 -14.70 35.66
N LYS A 227 11.15 -13.41 35.41
CA LYS A 227 12.22 -12.41 35.37
C LYS A 227 12.93 -12.42 36.74
N LEU A 228 14.14 -12.96 36.79
CA LEU A 228 15.12 -12.69 37.85
C LEU A 228 15.97 -11.50 37.40
#